data_AF-A0AAU6S7X7-F1
#
_entry.id   AF-A0AAU6S7X7-F1
#
_cell.length_a   1.000
_cell.length_b   1.000
_cell.length_c   1.000
_cell.angle_alpha   90.00
_cell.angle_beta   90.00
_cell.angle_gamma   90.00
#
_symmetry.space_group_name_H-M   'P 1'
#
loop_
_entity.id
_entity.type
_entity.pdbx_description
1 polymer ?
#
loop_
_entity_poly.entity_id
_entity_poly.type
_entity_poly.pdbx_seq_one_letter_code
_entity_poly.pdbx_strand_id
1 'polypeptide(L)'
;MITAAASVVASIPSPSISYFDIGPLRIHIYALCIITGIIVAVLWTNARLTKRGAEPWVVIDIALLAVPLAIITARIYHVLTHWSFYFGEGANPLSALYIWEGGIAIYGALIGGAVGAWLGCRWTGIRFWTFADALAPGLLLAQAIGRFGNWFNQELYGLPTDVPWGLEIDYPNPAWPIGLPEGTLFHPTFLYEVLWNALGVLVIVWVGRRFRLQWGRLFAVYLMWYSAGRIVWESIRIDPSDIFLGLRTNVWAAILGVVVGLAIFFVQKRRHPGLEPSPYVSGREWNAGQAVQSQNTDDFVDVSEPPTSEVEEVSATSTPATK
;
A
#
# COMPACT_ATOMS: atom_id res chain seq x y z
N MET A 1 -51.47 23.76 10.92
CA MET A 1 -50.16 23.61 11.60
C MET A 1 -49.66 22.21 11.36
N ILE A 2 -48.80 22.03 10.35
CA ILE A 2 -48.09 20.78 10.11
C ILE A 2 -46.69 21.01 10.68
N THR A 3 -46.41 20.29 11.75
CA THR A 3 -45.18 20.32 12.52
C THR A 3 -43.99 20.04 11.60
N ALA A 4 -43.01 20.94 11.61
CA ALA A 4 -41.72 20.71 10.99
C ALA A 4 -41.14 19.41 11.55
N ALA A 5 -41.10 18.36 10.72
CA ALA A 5 -40.16 17.29 10.93
C ALA A 5 -38.78 17.95 10.80
N ALA A 6 -38.10 18.16 11.93
CA ALA A 6 -36.70 18.52 11.95
C ALA A 6 -35.97 17.44 11.13
N SER A 7 -35.63 17.78 9.89
CA SER A 7 -34.70 16.99 9.09
C SER A 7 -33.40 17.01 9.86
N VAL A 8 -33.06 15.90 10.51
CA VAL A 8 -31.67 15.65 10.87
C VAL A 8 -30.94 15.59 9.54
N VAL A 9 -30.41 16.73 9.09
CA VAL A 9 -29.37 16.76 8.07
C VAL A 9 -28.19 16.07 8.75
N ALA A 10 -27.99 14.79 8.45
CA ALA A 10 -26.92 13.97 9.00
C ALA A 10 -25.66 14.17 8.13
N SER A 11 -25.33 15.42 7.84
CA SER A 11 -24.12 15.77 7.11
C SER A 11 -22.90 15.25 7.87
N ILE A 12 -21.87 14.91 7.11
CA ILE A 12 -20.62 14.42 7.66
C ILE A 12 -19.73 15.64 7.85
N PRO A 13 -19.37 16.00 9.10
CA PRO A 13 -18.48 17.13 9.34
C PRO A 13 -17.07 16.81 8.86
N SER A 14 -16.35 17.83 8.42
CA SER A 14 -14.91 17.71 8.20
C SER A 14 -14.12 17.95 9.48
N PRO A 15 -12.97 17.28 9.68
CA PRO A 15 -12.10 17.56 10.81
C PRO A 15 -11.51 18.96 10.70
N SER A 16 -11.46 19.69 11.82
CA SER A 16 -10.84 21.02 11.90
C SER A 16 -9.30 20.98 11.93
N ILE A 17 -8.71 19.78 12.00
CA ILE A 17 -7.27 19.56 12.11
C ILE A 17 -6.79 18.69 10.95
N SER A 18 -5.79 19.17 10.21
CA SER A 18 -5.10 18.41 9.16
C SER A 18 -3.64 18.07 9.51
N TYR A 19 -3.07 18.78 10.49
CA TYR A 19 -1.70 18.58 10.97
C TYR A 19 -1.57 19.05 12.42
N PHE A 20 -0.49 18.63 13.09
CA PHE A 20 -0.06 19.19 14.37
C PHE A 20 1.46 19.38 14.36
N ASP A 21 1.93 20.35 15.12
CA ASP A 21 3.35 20.71 15.18
C ASP A 21 3.99 20.13 16.46
N ILE A 22 5.12 19.44 16.31
CA ILE A 22 6.00 19.02 17.41
C ILE A 22 7.31 19.80 17.28
N GLY A 23 7.39 20.94 17.98
CA GLY A 23 8.51 21.87 17.83
C GLY A 23 8.59 22.40 16.38
N PRO A 24 9.73 22.26 15.67
CA PRO A 24 9.86 22.70 14.28
C PRO A 24 9.25 21.70 13.27
N LEU A 25 8.86 20.50 13.71
CA LEU A 25 8.38 19.43 12.84
C LEU A 25 6.86 19.47 12.71
N ARG A 26 6.36 19.71 11.49
CA ARG A 26 4.95 19.58 11.16
C ARG A 26 4.60 18.15 10.78
N ILE A 27 3.67 17.53 11.50
CA ILE A 27 3.17 16.18 11.22
C ILE A 27 1.78 16.27 10.64
N HIS A 28 1.64 15.81 9.40
CA HIS A 28 0.35 15.76 8.72
C HIS A 28 -0.39 14.47 9.03
N ILE A 29 -1.70 14.56 9.31
CA ILE A 29 -2.54 13.40 9.60
C ILE A 29 -2.65 12.48 8.38
N TYR A 30 -2.70 13.04 7.17
CA TYR A 30 -2.71 12.23 5.94
C TYR A 30 -1.48 11.30 5.85
N ALA A 31 -0.30 11.78 6.28
CA ALA A 31 0.92 11.00 6.26
C ALA A 31 0.85 9.86 7.28
N LEU A 32 0.26 10.11 8.45
CA LEU A 32 -0.01 9.07 9.45
C LEU A 32 -0.96 8.00 8.90
N CYS A 33 -2.04 8.39 8.23
CA CYS A 33 -2.95 7.44 7.58
C CYS A 33 -2.23 6.55 6.55
N ILE A 34 -1.37 7.13 5.72
CA ILE A 34 -0.57 6.37 4.74
C ILE A 34 0.38 5.40 5.44
N ILE A 35 1.12 5.86 6.45
CA ILE A 35 2.06 5.02 7.21
C ILE A 35 1.31 3.87 7.90
N THR A 36 0.18 4.14 8.53
CA THR A 36 -0.68 3.11 9.13
C THR A 36 -1.14 2.10 8.08
N GLY A 37 -1.55 2.56 6.89
CA GLY A 37 -1.90 1.69 5.77
C GLY A 37 -0.75 0.78 5.35
N ILE A 38 0.47 1.32 5.23
CA ILE A 38 1.69 0.55 4.89
C ILE A 38 1.97 -0.50 5.97
N ILE A 39 1.95 -0.13 7.25
CA ILE A 39 2.18 -1.06 8.37
C ILE A 39 1.17 -2.21 8.33
N VAL A 40 -0.11 -1.90 8.17
CA VAL A 40 -1.19 -2.90 8.07
C VAL A 40 -0.96 -3.83 6.87
N ALA A 41 -0.60 -3.29 5.71
CA ALA A 41 -0.29 -4.09 4.54
C ALA A 41 0.91 -5.01 4.76
N VAL A 42 1.98 -4.52 5.37
CA VAL A 42 3.19 -5.31 5.67
C VAL A 42 2.88 -6.44 6.66
N LEU A 43 2.21 -6.14 7.77
CA LEU A 43 1.84 -7.13 8.79
C LEU A 43 0.95 -8.23 8.20
N TRP A 44 -0.04 -7.84 7.41
CA TRP A 44 -0.94 -8.82 6.80
C TRP A 44 -0.25 -9.65 5.71
N THR A 45 0.59 -9.01 4.89
CA THR A 45 1.38 -9.71 3.87
C THR A 45 2.34 -10.71 4.52
N ASN A 46 3.02 -10.32 5.60
CA ASN A 46 3.87 -11.19 6.40
C ASN A 46 3.09 -12.43 6.87
N ALA A 47 1.98 -12.20 7.58
CA ALA A 47 1.16 -13.29 8.11
C ALA A 47 0.69 -14.27 7.01
N ARG A 48 0.36 -13.76 5.81
CA ARG A 48 -0.05 -14.60 4.67
C ARG A 48 1.11 -15.35 4.04
N LEU A 49 2.30 -14.74 3.95
CA LEU A 49 3.51 -15.36 3.42
C LEU A 49 4.03 -16.44 4.38
N THR A 50 4.15 -16.15 5.67
CA THR A 50 4.59 -17.12 6.68
C THR A 50 3.63 -18.31 6.76
N LYS A 51 2.31 -18.08 6.65
CA LYS A 51 1.33 -19.18 6.57
C LYS A 51 1.49 -20.07 5.32
N ARG A 52 2.14 -19.55 4.27
CA ARG A 52 2.49 -20.30 3.05
C ARG A 52 3.90 -20.92 3.13
N GLY A 53 4.60 -20.81 4.25
CA GLY A 53 5.93 -21.38 4.46
C GLY A 53 7.08 -20.46 4.07
N ALA A 54 6.84 -19.16 3.88
CA ALA A 54 7.91 -18.18 3.69
C ALA A 54 8.58 -17.81 5.02
N GLU A 55 9.86 -17.41 4.96
CA GLU A 55 10.60 -16.84 6.08
C GLU A 55 9.82 -15.69 6.74
N PRO A 56 9.65 -15.70 8.07
CA PRO A 56 9.07 -14.58 8.79
C PRO A 56 9.81 -13.28 8.49
N TRP A 57 9.05 -12.22 8.19
CA TRP A 57 9.56 -10.86 7.95
C TRP A 57 10.37 -10.65 6.66
N VAL A 58 10.46 -11.64 5.76
CA VAL A 58 11.03 -11.45 4.41
C VAL A 58 10.32 -10.35 3.60
N VAL A 59 9.08 -10.02 3.96
CA VAL A 59 8.35 -8.87 3.40
C VAL A 59 9.08 -7.55 3.64
N ILE A 60 9.82 -7.41 4.74
CA ILE A 60 10.57 -6.20 5.07
C ILE A 60 11.71 -6.03 4.06
N ASP A 61 12.45 -7.08 3.72
CA ASP A 61 13.52 -7.02 2.72
C ASP A 61 12.98 -6.55 1.36
N ILE A 62 11.79 -7.04 0.98
CA ILE A 62 11.11 -6.63 -0.26
C ILE A 62 10.67 -5.17 -0.15
N ALA A 63 10.10 -4.76 0.99
CA ALA A 63 9.61 -3.39 1.23
C ALA A 63 10.74 -2.36 1.27
N LEU A 64 11.90 -2.72 1.85
CA LEU A 64 13.11 -1.88 1.91
C LEU A 64 13.65 -1.55 0.52
N LEU A 65 13.38 -2.39 -0.49
CA LEU A 65 13.70 -2.07 -1.87
C LEU A 65 12.53 -1.37 -2.60
N ALA A 66 11.30 -1.84 -2.37
CA ALA A 66 10.12 -1.34 -3.07
C ALA A 66 9.76 0.11 -2.72
N VAL A 67 9.80 0.48 -1.44
CA VAL A 67 9.39 1.82 -0.97
C VAL A 67 10.35 2.91 -1.46
N PRO A 68 11.68 2.80 -1.31
CA PRO A 68 12.59 3.82 -1.83
C PRO A 68 12.51 3.95 -3.36
N LEU A 69 12.42 2.84 -4.09
CA LEU A 69 12.26 2.89 -5.55
C LEU A 69 10.94 3.55 -5.95
N ALA A 70 9.85 3.30 -5.22
CA ALA A 70 8.58 4.00 -5.44
C ALA A 70 8.75 5.52 -5.27
N ILE A 71 9.38 5.98 -4.19
CA ILE A 71 9.57 7.42 -3.93
C ILE A 71 10.46 8.06 -5.00
N ILE A 72 11.58 7.42 -5.35
CA ILE A 72 12.54 7.93 -6.36
C ILE A 72 11.85 8.06 -7.71
N THR A 73 11.19 7.01 -8.17
CA THR A 73 10.52 7.02 -9.49
C THR A 73 9.30 7.92 -9.51
N ALA A 74 8.57 8.07 -8.40
CA ALA A 74 7.49 9.04 -8.29
C ALA A 74 7.99 10.48 -8.47
N ARG A 75 9.16 10.79 -7.91
CA ARG A 75 9.78 12.11 -8.09
C ARG A 75 10.25 12.31 -9.53
N ILE A 76 10.96 11.33 -10.09
CA ILE A 76 11.43 11.37 -11.49
C ILE A 76 10.24 11.59 -12.43
N TYR A 77 9.16 10.83 -12.26
CA TYR A 77 7.97 10.96 -13.10
C TYR A 77 7.32 12.34 -12.97
N HIS A 78 7.25 12.90 -11.75
CA HIS A 78 6.72 14.25 -11.55
C HIS A 78 7.56 15.30 -12.26
N VAL A 79 8.89 15.25 -12.10
CA VAL A 79 9.82 16.19 -12.75
C VAL A 79 9.73 16.12 -14.27
N LEU A 80 9.62 14.91 -14.84
CA LEU A 80 9.49 14.72 -16.29
C LEU A 80 8.16 15.24 -16.83
N THR A 81 7.06 15.09 -16.08
CA THR A 81 5.73 15.57 -16.50
C THR A 81 5.56 17.07 -16.30
N HIS A 82 6.33 17.68 -15.37
CA HIS A 82 6.29 19.11 -15.06
C HIS A 82 7.63 19.78 -15.40
N TRP A 83 8.20 19.45 -16.56
CA TRP A 83 9.55 19.86 -16.96
C TRP A 83 9.79 21.38 -16.85
N SER A 84 8.84 22.19 -17.31
CA SER A 84 8.94 23.66 -17.30
C SER A 84 8.99 24.26 -15.89
N PHE A 85 8.45 23.59 -14.87
CA PHE A 85 8.51 24.05 -13.49
C PHE A 85 9.95 24.01 -12.93
N TYR A 86 10.76 23.04 -13.39
CA TYR A 86 12.12 22.81 -12.88
C TYR A 86 13.20 23.40 -13.79
N PHE A 87 12.96 23.42 -15.10
CA PHE A 87 13.95 23.79 -16.11
C PHE A 87 13.50 24.96 -17.01
N GLY A 88 12.41 25.64 -16.67
CA GLY A 88 11.96 26.86 -17.34
C GLY A 88 12.83 28.08 -17.01
N GLU A 89 12.57 29.18 -17.71
CA GLU A 89 13.27 30.44 -17.47
C GLU A 89 12.99 30.95 -16.04
N GLY A 90 14.05 31.22 -15.27
CA GLY A 90 13.94 31.61 -13.86
C GLY A 90 13.67 30.46 -12.88
N ALA A 91 13.58 29.21 -13.34
CA ALA A 91 13.44 28.05 -12.47
C ALA A 91 14.78 27.62 -11.83
N ASN A 92 14.70 26.87 -10.73
CA ASN A 92 15.86 26.30 -10.06
C ASN A 92 15.91 24.78 -10.28
N PRO A 93 16.81 24.24 -11.13
CA PRO A 93 16.93 22.81 -11.38
C PRO A 93 17.16 21.95 -10.12
N LEU A 94 17.76 22.51 -9.07
CA LEU A 94 18.00 21.78 -7.82
C LEU A 94 16.70 21.45 -7.07
N SER A 95 15.61 22.21 -7.28
CA SER A 95 14.32 21.89 -6.65
C SER A 95 13.77 20.55 -7.12
N ALA A 96 14.23 20.00 -8.25
CA ALA A 96 13.90 18.65 -8.68
C ALA A 96 14.29 17.56 -7.65
N LEU A 97 15.24 17.83 -6.75
CA LEU A 97 15.66 16.90 -5.69
C LEU A 97 14.87 17.08 -4.38
N TYR A 98 14.15 18.18 -4.22
CA TYR A 98 13.48 18.54 -2.97
C TYR A 98 12.15 17.82 -2.83
N ILE A 99 12.21 16.55 -2.43
CA ILE A 99 11.02 15.69 -2.23
C ILE A 99 10.11 16.18 -1.10
N TRP A 100 10.64 16.96 -0.15
CA TRP A 100 9.88 17.53 0.97
C TRP A 100 9.02 18.75 0.55
N GLU A 101 9.25 19.32 -0.63
CA GLU A 101 8.41 20.39 -1.19
C GLU A 101 7.14 19.82 -1.87
N GLY A 102 6.90 18.51 -1.77
CA GLY A 102 5.83 17.82 -2.48
C GLY A 102 6.27 17.41 -3.89
N GLY A 103 5.32 17.28 -4.82
CA GLY A 103 5.60 16.90 -6.22
C GLY A 103 5.97 15.42 -6.37
N ILE A 104 5.07 14.55 -5.96
CA ILE A 104 5.19 13.09 -6.07
C ILE A 104 4.06 12.60 -6.98
N ALA A 105 4.42 11.97 -8.10
CA ALA A 105 3.44 11.45 -9.04
C ALA A 105 3.10 9.98 -8.74
N ILE A 106 1.81 9.70 -8.54
CA ILE A 106 1.32 8.36 -8.19
C ILE A 106 1.68 7.29 -9.25
N TYR A 107 1.66 7.63 -10.54
CA TYR A 107 2.02 6.70 -11.61
C TYR A 107 3.50 6.28 -11.52
N GLY A 108 4.40 7.21 -11.22
CA GLY A 108 5.80 6.89 -10.95
C GLY A 108 5.94 5.98 -9.74
N ALA A 109 5.26 6.29 -8.63
CA ALA A 109 5.28 5.47 -7.43
C ALA A 109 4.83 4.02 -7.68
N LEU A 110 3.75 3.84 -8.45
CA LEU A 110 3.24 2.51 -8.80
C LEU A 110 4.25 1.71 -9.65
N ILE A 111 4.88 2.35 -10.63
CA ILE A 111 5.88 1.71 -11.49
C ILE A 111 7.12 1.30 -10.66
N GLY A 112 7.72 2.23 -9.91
CA GLY A 112 8.91 1.91 -9.12
C GLY A 112 8.62 0.95 -7.97
N GLY A 113 7.44 1.05 -7.35
CA GLY A 113 7.01 0.08 -6.33
C GLY A 113 6.85 -1.33 -6.90
N ALA A 114 6.26 -1.47 -8.09
CA ALA A 114 6.13 -2.76 -8.75
C ALA A 114 7.49 -3.35 -9.17
N VAL A 115 8.38 -2.52 -9.74
CA VAL A 115 9.76 -2.92 -10.10
C VAL A 115 10.55 -3.31 -8.86
N GLY A 116 10.48 -2.51 -7.79
CA GLY A 116 11.19 -2.78 -6.54
C GLY A 116 10.67 -4.02 -5.83
N ALA A 117 9.36 -4.27 -5.84
CA ALA A 117 8.79 -5.52 -5.35
C ALA A 117 9.26 -6.73 -6.17
N TRP A 118 9.32 -6.60 -7.49
CA TRP A 118 9.84 -7.66 -8.37
C TRP A 118 11.32 -7.96 -8.13
N LEU A 119 12.16 -6.93 -8.01
CA LEU A 119 13.58 -7.08 -7.68
C LEU A 119 13.77 -7.66 -6.28
N GLY A 120 12.99 -7.22 -5.29
CA GLY A 120 13.04 -7.72 -3.92
C GLY A 120 12.64 -9.19 -3.84
N CYS A 121 11.60 -9.59 -4.58
CA CYS A 121 11.23 -11.01 -4.73
C CYS A 121 12.37 -11.82 -5.35
N ARG A 122 13.04 -11.28 -6.38
CA ARG A 122 14.19 -11.96 -7.00
C ARG A 122 15.36 -12.13 -6.03
N TRP A 123 15.64 -11.10 -5.23
CA TRP A 123 16.73 -11.12 -4.24
C TRP A 123 16.45 -12.09 -3.10
N THR A 124 15.23 -12.11 -2.56
CA THR A 124 14.82 -13.02 -1.48
C THR A 124 14.52 -14.45 -1.97
N GLY A 125 14.33 -14.64 -3.27
CA GLY A 125 13.95 -15.93 -3.84
C GLY A 125 12.45 -16.22 -3.79
N ILE A 126 11.65 -15.34 -3.19
CA ILE A 126 10.19 -15.44 -3.21
C ILE A 126 9.66 -15.30 -4.63
N ARG A 127 8.72 -16.15 -5.03
CA ARG A 127 8.00 -16.01 -6.29
C ARG A 127 7.17 -14.73 -6.25
N PHE A 128 7.37 -13.85 -7.24
CA PHE A 128 6.67 -12.57 -7.35
C PHE A 128 5.14 -12.70 -7.22
N TRP A 129 4.55 -13.73 -7.85
CA TRP A 129 3.11 -13.95 -7.81
C TRP A 129 2.61 -14.40 -6.43
N THR A 130 3.41 -15.14 -5.66
CA THR A 130 3.08 -15.46 -4.27
C THR A 130 3.01 -14.19 -3.44
N PHE A 131 4.01 -13.33 -3.60
CA PHE A 131 4.08 -12.03 -2.92
C PHE A 131 2.89 -11.15 -3.30
N ALA A 132 2.61 -11.00 -4.61
CA ALA A 132 1.49 -10.19 -5.11
C ALA A 132 0.13 -10.69 -4.57
N ASP A 133 -0.12 -12.01 -4.57
CA ASP A 133 -1.35 -12.57 -4.01
C ASP A 133 -1.44 -12.42 -2.48
N ALA A 134 -0.31 -12.46 -1.78
CA ALA A 134 -0.27 -12.22 -0.34
C ALA A 134 -0.53 -10.74 -0.01
N LEU A 135 0.00 -9.82 -0.82
CA LEU A 135 -0.12 -8.38 -0.67
C LEU A 135 -1.53 -7.85 -0.99
N ALA A 136 -2.21 -8.43 -1.97
CA ALA A 136 -3.45 -7.90 -2.53
C ALA A 136 -4.53 -7.47 -1.51
N PRO A 137 -4.90 -8.26 -0.48
CA PRO A 137 -5.87 -7.80 0.52
C PRO A 137 -5.35 -6.66 1.39
N GLY A 138 -4.07 -6.72 1.78
CA GLY A 138 -3.43 -5.69 2.60
C GLY A 138 -3.31 -4.36 1.85
N LEU A 139 -3.02 -4.42 0.55
CA LEU A 139 -2.93 -3.24 -0.32
C LEU A 139 -4.27 -2.51 -0.45
N LEU A 140 -5.37 -3.27 -0.63
CA LEU A 140 -6.71 -2.68 -0.72
C LEU A 140 -7.15 -2.07 0.63
N LEU A 141 -6.81 -2.71 1.74
CA LEU A 141 -7.07 -2.15 3.07
C LEU A 141 -6.23 -0.89 3.32
N ALA A 142 -4.96 -0.87 2.90
CA ALA A 142 -4.11 0.32 2.99
C ALA A 142 -4.69 1.48 2.18
N GLN A 143 -5.25 1.22 1.00
CA GLN A 143 -5.95 2.23 0.21
C GLN A 143 -7.18 2.78 0.94
N ALA A 144 -7.97 1.94 1.61
CA ALA A 144 -9.08 2.39 2.44
C ALA A 144 -8.61 3.30 3.58
N ILE A 145 -7.57 2.90 4.32
CA ILE A 145 -7.01 3.69 5.42
C ILE A 145 -6.49 5.04 4.91
N GLY A 146 -5.81 5.05 3.76
CA GLY A 146 -5.29 6.27 3.15
C GLY A 146 -6.37 7.30 2.79
N ARG A 147 -7.61 6.88 2.50
CA ARG A 147 -8.72 7.78 2.18
C ARG A 147 -9.16 8.64 3.35
N PHE A 148 -8.98 8.18 4.58
CA PHE A 148 -9.20 9.04 5.74
C PHE A 148 -8.25 10.24 5.75
N GLY A 149 -7.05 10.11 5.17
CA GLY A 149 -6.15 11.25 4.97
C GLY A 149 -6.77 12.36 4.11
N ASN A 150 -7.52 12.00 3.07
CA ASN A 150 -8.23 12.98 2.23
C ASN A 150 -9.37 13.66 2.98
N TRP A 151 -10.04 12.95 3.89
CA TRP A 151 -11.06 13.54 4.76
C TRP A 151 -10.47 14.56 5.74
N PHE A 152 -9.36 14.23 6.41
CA PHE A 152 -8.64 15.18 7.28
C PHE A 152 -8.06 16.38 6.51
N ASN A 153 -7.61 16.18 5.28
CA ASN A 153 -7.12 17.26 4.41
C ASN A 153 -8.25 18.05 3.73
N GLN A 154 -9.50 17.59 3.86
CA GLN A 154 -10.66 18.16 3.18
C GLN A 154 -10.44 18.35 1.67
N GLU A 155 -10.00 17.28 1.00
CA GLU A 155 -9.66 17.27 -0.42
C GLU A 155 -10.23 16.05 -1.14
N LEU A 156 -10.21 16.08 -2.48
CA LEU A 156 -10.61 14.96 -3.34
C LEU A 156 -12.07 14.49 -3.15
N TYR A 157 -12.96 15.38 -2.71
CA TYR A 157 -14.40 15.15 -2.56
C TYR A 157 -15.14 15.18 -3.91
N GLY A 158 -16.43 14.82 -3.88
CA GLY A 158 -17.25 14.70 -5.07
C GLY A 158 -17.96 15.99 -5.49
N LEU A 159 -18.87 15.87 -6.46
CA LEU A 159 -19.77 16.94 -6.90
C LEU A 159 -20.71 17.41 -5.76
N PRO A 160 -21.25 18.64 -5.86
CA PRO A 160 -22.30 19.14 -4.97
C PRO A 160 -23.47 18.17 -4.87
N THR A 161 -24.06 18.08 -3.68
CA THR A 161 -25.11 17.10 -3.41
C THR A 161 -26.08 17.57 -2.35
N ASP A 162 -27.32 17.11 -2.44
CA ASP A 162 -28.39 17.34 -1.46
C ASP A 162 -28.71 16.08 -0.64
N VAL A 163 -27.91 15.01 -0.79
CA VAL A 163 -28.13 13.76 -0.05
C VAL A 163 -27.91 13.96 1.46
N PRO A 164 -28.63 13.24 2.34
CA PRO A 164 -28.61 13.51 3.76
C PRO A 164 -27.30 13.13 4.47
N TRP A 165 -26.34 12.51 3.76
CA TRP A 165 -24.98 12.20 4.23
C TRP A 165 -23.90 13.01 3.47
N GLY A 166 -24.28 14.18 2.94
CA GLY A 166 -23.34 15.09 2.29
C GLY A 166 -22.18 15.48 3.19
N LEU A 167 -20.98 15.62 2.61
CA LEU A 167 -19.76 16.04 3.27
C LEU A 167 -19.72 17.56 3.38
N GLU A 168 -19.52 18.05 4.59
CA GLU A 168 -19.17 19.45 4.84
C GLU A 168 -17.69 19.66 4.54
N ILE A 169 -17.36 20.79 3.92
CA ILE A 169 -15.99 21.23 3.70
C ILE A 169 -15.90 22.64 4.29
N ASP A 170 -14.82 22.96 4.99
CA ASP A 170 -14.66 24.27 5.60
C ASP A 170 -14.50 25.34 4.50
N TYR A 171 -15.03 26.53 4.73
CA TYR A 171 -14.86 27.67 3.83
C TYR A 171 -14.07 28.80 4.53
N PRO A 172 -13.10 29.43 3.85
CA PRO A 172 -12.57 29.10 2.52
C PRO A 172 -11.61 27.89 2.57
N ASN A 173 -11.63 27.06 1.52
CA ASN A 173 -10.70 25.93 1.34
C ASN A 173 -10.03 26.02 -0.05
N PRO A 174 -8.71 25.77 -0.17
CA PRO A 174 -8.00 25.82 -1.46
C PRO A 174 -8.56 24.89 -2.55
N ALA A 175 -9.15 23.75 -2.17
CA ALA A 175 -9.79 22.80 -3.07
C ALA A 175 -11.23 23.18 -3.42
N TRP A 176 -11.78 24.25 -2.83
CA TRP A 176 -13.17 24.69 -3.03
C TRP A 176 -13.37 25.20 -4.48
N PRO A 177 -14.35 24.65 -5.23
CA PRO A 177 -14.62 25.09 -6.59
C PRO A 177 -15.12 26.54 -6.65
N ILE A 178 -14.56 27.33 -7.56
CA ILE A 178 -14.94 28.73 -7.76
C ILE A 178 -16.41 28.82 -8.18
N GLY A 179 -17.17 29.69 -7.51
CA GLY A 179 -18.57 29.99 -7.86
C GLY A 179 -19.63 29.19 -7.11
N LEU A 180 -19.25 28.31 -6.18
CA LEU A 180 -20.20 27.62 -5.30
C LEU A 180 -20.41 28.38 -3.97
N PRO A 181 -21.65 28.45 -3.45
CA PRO A 181 -21.96 29.16 -2.21
C PRO A 181 -21.40 28.43 -0.97
N GLU A 182 -21.05 29.18 0.06
CA GLU A 182 -20.71 28.63 1.37
C GLU A 182 -21.84 27.74 1.91
N GLY A 183 -21.48 26.64 2.58
CA GLY A 183 -22.44 25.64 3.07
C GLY A 183 -22.91 24.62 2.03
N THR A 184 -22.35 24.64 0.80
CA THR A 184 -22.56 23.56 -0.18
C THR A 184 -22.03 22.24 0.38
N LEU A 185 -22.86 21.20 0.35
CA LEU A 185 -22.46 19.84 0.69
C LEU A 185 -21.94 19.11 -0.55
N PHE A 186 -20.99 18.20 -0.35
CA PHE A 186 -20.37 17.43 -1.43
C PHE A 186 -20.56 15.93 -1.23
N HIS A 187 -20.51 15.15 -2.30
CA HIS A 187 -20.47 13.68 -2.15
C HIS A 187 -19.19 13.25 -1.38
N PRO A 188 -19.30 12.51 -0.25
CA PRO A 188 -18.14 11.98 0.49
C PRO A 188 -17.44 10.83 -0.25
N THR A 189 -16.72 11.15 -1.32
CA THR A 189 -15.96 10.16 -2.12
C THR A 189 -14.98 9.37 -1.26
N PHE A 190 -14.35 9.98 -0.24
CA PHE A 190 -13.48 9.26 0.69
C PHE A 190 -14.22 8.08 1.34
N LEU A 191 -15.46 8.30 1.80
CA LEU A 191 -16.27 7.29 2.47
C LEU A 191 -16.72 6.22 1.48
N TYR A 192 -17.14 6.62 0.29
CA TYR A 192 -17.51 5.68 -0.76
C TYR A 192 -16.33 4.77 -1.14
N GLU A 193 -15.13 5.33 -1.26
CA GLU A 193 -13.91 4.58 -1.51
C GLU A 193 -13.52 3.68 -0.33
N VAL A 194 -13.65 4.14 0.91
CA VAL A 194 -13.42 3.31 2.11
C VAL A 194 -14.36 2.10 2.10
N LEU A 195 -15.66 2.31 1.87
CA LEU A 195 -16.66 1.24 1.84
C LEU A 195 -16.42 0.26 0.69
N TRP A 196 -16.10 0.76 -0.50
CA TRP A 196 -15.78 -0.06 -1.67
C TRP A 196 -14.53 -0.92 -1.44
N ASN A 197 -13.48 -0.34 -0.87
CA ASN A 197 -12.24 -1.04 -0.58
C ASN A 197 -12.44 -2.05 0.56
N ALA A 198 -13.19 -1.71 1.61
CA ALA A 198 -13.53 -2.64 2.69
C ALA A 198 -14.34 -3.84 2.16
N LEU A 199 -15.36 -3.60 1.34
CA LEU A 199 -16.11 -4.65 0.67
C LEU A 199 -15.19 -5.51 -0.21
N GLY A 200 -14.30 -4.88 -0.97
CA GLY A 200 -13.33 -5.58 -1.79
C GLY A 200 -12.37 -6.45 -0.99
N VAL A 201 -11.94 -6.02 0.20
CA VAL A 201 -11.12 -6.83 1.10
C VAL A 201 -11.88 -8.10 1.49
N LEU A 202 -13.16 -7.98 1.87
CA LEU A 202 -14.02 -9.13 2.18
C LEU A 202 -14.15 -10.07 0.97
N VAL A 203 -14.42 -9.52 -0.21
CA VAL A 203 -14.56 -10.29 -1.46
C VAL A 203 -13.27 -11.01 -1.81
N ILE A 204 -12.13 -10.33 -1.82
CA ILE A 204 -10.82 -10.91 -2.17
C ILE A 204 -10.46 -12.02 -1.17
N VAL A 205 -10.63 -11.79 0.14
CA VAL A 205 -10.36 -12.82 1.14
C VAL A 205 -11.27 -14.03 0.95
N TRP A 206 -12.57 -13.80 0.70
CA TRP A 206 -13.54 -14.86 0.46
C TRP A 206 -13.24 -15.66 -0.81
N VAL A 207 -13.10 -15.00 -1.97
CA VAL A 207 -12.77 -15.63 -3.26
C VAL A 207 -11.43 -16.36 -3.17
N GLY A 208 -10.41 -15.73 -2.59
CA GLY A 208 -9.09 -16.31 -2.41
C GLY A 208 -9.12 -17.60 -1.60
N ARG A 209 -9.94 -17.68 -0.55
CA ARG A 209 -10.13 -18.90 0.25
C ARG A 209 -11.01 -19.94 -0.48
N ARG A 210 -12.13 -19.51 -1.05
CA ARG A 210 -13.14 -20.38 -1.67
C ARG A 210 -12.64 -21.08 -2.93
N PHE A 211 -11.82 -20.39 -3.73
CA PHE A 211 -11.29 -20.89 -5.00
C PHE A 211 -9.79 -21.18 -4.96
N ARG A 212 -9.13 -20.99 -3.81
CA ARG A 212 -7.68 -21.18 -3.62
C ARG A 212 -6.88 -20.45 -4.71
N LEU A 213 -7.21 -19.18 -4.94
CA LEU A 213 -6.54 -18.38 -5.97
C LEU A 213 -5.05 -18.19 -5.61
N GLN A 214 -4.20 -18.60 -6.54
CA GLN A 214 -2.74 -18.55 -6.48
C GLN A 214 -2.18 -18.09 -7.83
N TRP A 215 -0.86 -17.99 -7.95
CA TRP A 215 -0.17 -17.61 -9.18
C TRP A 215 -0.55 -16.22 -9.70
N GLY A 216 -0.85 -15.26 -8.82
CA GLY A 216 -1.17 -13.88 -9.21
C GLY A 216 -2.64 -13.67 -9.54
N ARG A 217 -3.46 -14.73 -9.49
CA ARG A 217 -4.91 -14.63 -9.78
C ARG A 217 -5.64 -13.84 -8.71
N LEU A 218 -5.20 -13.87 -7.46
CA LEU A 218 -5.82 -13.08 -6.41
C LEU A 218 -5.48 -11.60 -6.57
N PHE A 219 -4.22 -11.31 -6.93
CA PHE A 219 -3.79 -9.96 -7.31
C PHE A 219 -4.53 -9.43 -8.53
N ALA A 220 -4.81 -10.28 -9.53
CA ALA A 220 -5.63 -9.90 -10.67
C ALA A 220 -7.06 -9.50 -10.28
N VAL A 221 -7.70 -10.24 -9.35
CA VAL A 221 -9.02 -9.88 -8.82
C VAL A 221 -8.96 -8.54 -8.09
N TYR A 222 -7.91 -8.30 -7.29
CA TYR A 222 -7.66 -7.00 -6.67
C TYR A 222 -7.61 -5.88 -7.71
N LEU A 223 -6.80 -6.06 -8.77
CA LEU A 223 -6.61 -5.04 -9.79
C LEU A 223 -7.91 -4.70 -10.51
N MET A 224 -8.69 -5.73 -10.88
CA MET A 224 -10.03 -5.54 -11.48
C MET A 224 -10.99 -4.84 -10.52
N TRP A 225 -11.01 -5.22 -9.24
CA TRP A 225 -11.91 -4.63 -8.24
C TRP A 225 -11.60 -3.15 -7.98
N TYR A 226 -10.32 -2.83 -7.75
CA TYR A 226 -9.89 -1.46 -7.50
C TYR A 226 -10.17 -0.58 -8.74
N SER A 227 -9.83 -1.07 -9.92
CA SER A 227 -10.10 -0.35 -11.17
C SER A 227 -11.59 -0.13 -11.42
N ALA A 228 -12.44 -1.11 -11.14
CA ALA A 228 -13.89 -0.94 -11.29
C ALA A 228 -14.43 0.19 -10.39
N GLY A 229 -13.99 0.22 -9.13
CA GLY A 229 -14.29 1.34 -8.23
C GLY A 229 -13.77 2.66 -8.77
N ARG A 230 -12.50 2.70 -9.23
CA ARG A 230 -11.86 3.92 -9.74
C ARG A 230 -12.62 4.53 -10.92
N ILE A 231 -13.18 3.71 -11.82
CA ILE A 231 -14.02 4.21 -12.93
C ILE A 231 -15.26 4.96 -12.40
N VAL A 232 -15.92 4.42 -11.37
CA VAL A 232 -17.12 5.04 -10.77
C VAL A 232 -16.74 6.30 -10.00
N TRP A 233 -15.78 6.23 -9.09
CA TRP A 233 -15.46 7.36 -8.20
C TRP A 233 -14.88 8.54 -8.95
N GLU A 234 -14.08 8.30 -9.98
CA GLU A 234 -13.52 9.37 -10.83
C GLU A 234 -14.60 10.14 -11.60
N SER A 235 -15.76 9.52 -11.87
CA SER A 235 -16.89 10.21 -12.52
C SER A 235 -17.66 11.15 -11.57
N ILE A 236 -17.56 10.93 -10.26
CA ILE A 236 -18.23 11.71 -9.22
C ILE A 236 -17.32 12.82 -8.68
N ARG A 237 -16.02 12.77 -8.98
CA ARG A 237 -15.02 13.71 -8.45
C ARG A 237 -15.11 15.08 -9.11
N ILE A 238 -14.97 16.12 -8.29
CA ILE A 238 -15.03 17.51 -8.75
C ILE A 238 -13.68 18.07 -9.18
N ASP A 239 -12.56 17.46 -8.74
CA ASP A 239 -11.22 17.96 -9.04
C ASP A 239 -10.96 18.10 -10.55
N PRO A 240 -10.21 19.14 -10.97
CA PRO A 240 -9.79 19.28 -12.36
C PRO A 240 -8.87 18.12 -12.75
N SER A 241 -9.13 17.51 -13.90
CA SER A 241 -8.34 16.40 -14.42
C SER A 241 -8.23 16.51 -15.93
N ASP A 242 -7.08 16.08 -16.47
CA ASP A 242 -6.87 16.01 -17.91
C ASP A 242 -7.88 15.04 -18.54
N ILE A 243 -8.55 15.53 -19.58
CA ILE A 243 -9.53 14.76 -20.34
C ILE A 243 -8.89 14.36 -21.67
N PHE A 244 -8.82 13.05 -21.90
CA PHE A 244 -8.36 12.47 -23.15
C PHE A 244 -9.50 11.64 -23.77
N LEU A 245 -9.87 11.95 -25.01
CA LEU A 245 -10.96 11.28 -25.73
C LEU A 245 -12.29 11.27 -24.94
N GLY A 246 -12.61 12.37 -24.24
CA GLY A 246 -13.85 12.52 -23.48
C GLY A 246 -13.87 11.81 -22.12
N LEU A 247 -12.77 11.16 -21.70
CA LEU A 247 -12.64 10.54 -20.38
C LEU A 247 -11.44 11.12 -19.63
N ARG A 248 -11.54 11.20 -18.30
CA ARG A 248 -10.43 11.59 -17.43
C ARG A 248 -9.28 10.59 -17.56
N THR A 249 -8.03 11.04 -17.51
CA THR A 249 -6.83 10.19 -17.61
C THR A 249 -6.82 9.05 -16.57
N ASN A 250 -7.34 9.31 -15.38
CA ASN A 250 -7.47 8.29 -14.32
C ASN A 250 -8.49 7.18 -14.67
N VAL A 251 -9.51 7.46 -15.47
CA VAL A 251 -10.45 6.45 -15.99
C VAL A 251 -9.74 5.56 -17.00
N TRP A 252 -8.91 6.13 -17.88
CA TRP A 252 -8.07 5.35 -18.79
C TRP A 252 -7.11 4.41 -18.05
N ALA A 253 -6.45 4.91 -17.01
CA ALA A 253 -5.60 4.07 -16.16
C ALA A 253 -6.39 2.94 -15.48
N ALA A 254 -7.62 3.22 -15.04
CA ALA A 254 -8.49 2.22 -14.45
C ALA A 254 -8.90 1.15 -15.49
N ILE A 255 -9.30 1.55 -16.70
CA ILE A 255 -9.60 0.63 -17.81
C ILE A 255 -8.40 -0.26 -18.12
N LEU A 256 -7.20 0.33 -18.23
CA LEU A 256 -5.97 -0.42 -18.41
C LEU A 256 -5.75 -1.43 -17.27
N GLY A 257 -5.99 -1.03 -16.03
CA GLY A 257 -5.93 -1.92 -14.88
C GLY A 257 -6.89 -3.10 -14.98
N VAL A 258 -8.13 -2.90 -15.43
CA VAL A 258 -9.08 -4.01 -15.69
C VAL A 258 -8.53 -4.96 -16.76
N VAL A 259 -8.04 -4.43 -17.88
CA VAL A 259 -7.49 -5.22 -18.99
C VAL A 259 -6.28 -6.04 -18.54
N VAL A 260 -5.34 -5.41 -17.81
CA VAL A 260 -4.16 -6.08 -17.25
C VAL A 260 -4.59 -7.15 -16.23
N GLY A 261 -5.57 -6.85 -15.38
CA GLY A 261 -6.12 -7.81 -14.42
C GLY A 261 -6.71 -9.03 -15.12
N LEU A 262 -7.54 -8.85 -16.14
CA LEU A 262 -8.09 -9.94 -16.94
C LEU A 262 -6.98 -10.76 -17.61
N ALA A 263 -6.00 -10.09 -18.22
CA ALA A 263 -4.86 -10.75 -18.86
C ALA A 263 -4.09 -11.62 -17.87
N ILE A 264 -3.72 -11.08 -16.70
CA ILE A 264 -3.04 -11.84 -15.63
C ILE A 264 -3.93 -13.03 -15.22
N PHE A 265 -5.21 -12.81 -14.95
CA PHE A 265 -6.11 -13.87 -14.49
C PHE A 265 -6.16 -15.04 -15.48
N PHE A 266 -6.42 -14.78 -16.76
CA PHE A 266 -6.57 -15.83 -17.77
C PHE A 266 -5.25 -16.48 -18.17
N VAL A 267 -4.17 -15.71 -18.30
CA VAL A 267 -2.84 -16.25 -18.62
C VAL A 267 -2.36 -17.16 -17.48
N GLN A 268 -2.46 -16.71 -16.23
CA GLN A 268 -2.05 -17.50 -15.07
C GLN A 268 -2.98 -18.69 -14.85
N LYS A 269 -4.27 -18.58 -15.19
CA LYS A 269 -5.20 -19.73 -15.22
C LYS A 269 -4.75 -20.82 -16.18
N ARG A 270 -4.34 -20.44 -17.39
CA ARG A 270 -3.89 -21.39 -18.42
C ARG A 270 -2.51 -21.98 -18.13
N ARG A 271 -1.56 -21.17 -17.63
CA ARG A 271 -0.17 -21.61 -17.39
C ARG A 271 0.01 -22.46 -16.13
N HIS A 272 -0.86 -22.32 -15.13
CA HIS A 272 -0.67 -22.95 -13.82
C HIS A 272 -1.93 -23.70 -13.35
N PRO A 273 -2.34 -24.82 -13.97
CA PRO A 273 -3.57 -25.53 -13.61
C PRO A 273 -3.56 -26.10 -12.17
N GLY A 274 -2.38 -26.33 -11.60
CA GLY A 274 -2.20 -26.86 -10.24
C GLY A 274 -2.03 -25.79 -9.15
N LEU A 275 -1.97 -26.26 -7.91
CA LEU A 275 -1.58 -25.43 -6.78
C LEU A 275 -0.10 -25.05 -6.87
N GLU A 276 0.23 -23.91 -6.27
CA GLU A 276 1.60 -23.47 -6.09
C GLU A 276 2.33 -24.42 -5.12
N PRO A 277 3.51 -24.98 -5.51
CA PRO A 277 4.21 -25.95 -4.69
C PRO A 277 4.91 -25.33 -3.48
N SER A 278 5.43 -24.10 -3.63
CA SER A 278 6.22 -23.40 -2.60
C SER A 278 6.13 -21.88 -2.82
N PRO A 279 6.31 -21.04 -1.79
CA PRO A 279 6.46 -19.60 -1.97
C PRO A 279 7.81 -19.21 -2.61
N TYR A 280 8.80 -20.09 -2.63
CA TYR A 280 10.16 -19.82 -3.14
C TYR A 280 10.42 -20.46 -4.50
N VAL A 281 11.19 -19.78 -5.34
CA VAL A 281 11.76 -20.39 -6.56
C VAL A 281 12.62 -21.61 -6.19
N SER A 282 12.59 -22.65 -7.00
CA SER A 282 13.33 -23.89 -6.75
C SER A 282 14.81 -23.62 -6.47
N GLY A 283 15.33 -24.18 -5.38
CA GLY A 283 16.73 -24.00 -4.95
C GLY A 283 17.00 -22.71 -4.15
N ARG A 284 15.97 -21.91 -3.86
CA ARG A 284 16.05 -20.68 -3.04
C ARG A 284 15.17 -20.77 -1.80
N GLU A 285 14.90 -21.98 -1.35
CA GLU A 285 14.01 -22.25 -0.22
C GLU A 285 14.67 -21.79 1.09
N TRP A 286 13.83 -21.30 2.00
CA TRP A 286 14.28 -20.91 3.33
C TRP A 286 14.56 -22.16 4.18
N ASN A 287 15.77 -22.24 4.73
CA ASN A 287 16.17 -23.28 5.65
C ASN A 287 16.11 -22.74 7.09
N ALA A 288 15.04 -23.05 7.82
CA ALA A 288 14.85 -22.60 9.19
C ALA A 288 16.01 -23.01 10.14
N GLY A 289 16.71 -24.10 9.85
CA GLY A 289 17.87 -24.58 10.63
C GLY A 289 19.16 -23.76 10.46
N GLN A 290 19.22 -22.84 9.50
CA GLN A 290 20.32 -21.88 9.32
C GLN A 290 19.89 -20.45 9.69
N ALA A 291 18.66 -20.26 10.19
CA ALA A 291 18.21 -18.95 10.62
C ALA A 291 19.06 -18.51 11.81
N VAL A 292 19.70 -17.34 11.70
CA VAL A 292 20.40 -16.70 12.82
C VAL A 292 19.34 -16.37 13.87
N GLN A 293 19.21 -17.23 14.87
CA GLN A 293 18.28 -17.08 15.98
C GLN A 293 18.75 -15.93 16.87
N SER A 294 18.39 -14.68 16.52
CA SER A 294 18.62 -13.53 17.41
C SER A 294 17.77 -13.57 18.68
N GLN A 295 16.92 -14.59 18.85
CA GLN A 295 16.09 -14.83 20.02
C GLN A 295 16.71 -15.83 21.01
N ASN A 296 17.83 -16.46 20.65
CA ASN A 296 18.55 -17.34 21.58
C ASN A 296 19.52 -16.49 22.41
N THR A 297 19.04 -15.94 23.52
CA THR A 297 19.86 -15.16 24.46
C THR A 297 20.93 -15.99 25.17
N ASP A 298 20.87 -17.31 25.04
CA ASP A 298 21.80 -18.24 25.68
C ASP A 298 23.19 -18.28 25.00
N ASP A 299 23.31 -17.74 23.78
CA ASP A 299 24.57 -17.63 23.03
C ASP A 299 25.26 -16.25 23.18
N PHE A 300 24.79 -15.39 24.09
CA PHE A 300 25.51 -14.16 24.41
C PHE A 300 26.78 -14.51 25.20
N VAL A 301 27.91 -14.59 24.50
CA VAL A 301 29.23 -14.60 25.13
C VAL A 301 29.47 -13.22 25.74
N ASP A 302 29.38 -13.12 27.06
CA ASP A 302 29.74 -11.90 27.79
C ASP A 302 31.26 -11.67 27.69
N VAL A 303 31.65 -10.81 26.75
CA VAL A 303 33.06 -10.47 26.48
C VAL A 303 33.67 -9.59 27.58
N SER A 304 32.90 -9.21 28.60
CA SER A 304 33.38 -8.41 29.73
C SER A 304 33.88 -9.25 30.91
N GLU A 305 33.66 -10.57 30.90
CA GLU A 305 34.27 -11.49 31.86
C GLU A 305 35.65 -11.99 31.38
N PRO A 306 36.69 -11.99 32.25
CA PRO A 306 37.98 -12.56 31.90
C PRO A 306 37.84 -14.08 31.71
N PRO A 307 38.56 -14.69 30.75
CA PRO A 307 38.41 -16.10 30.44
C PRO A 307 38.74 -16.96 31.67
N THR A 308 37.73 -17.63 32.22
CA THR A 308 37.91 -18.69 33.19
C THR A 308 38.47 -19.90 32.47
N SER A 309 39.68 -20.32 32.85
CA SER A 309 40.28 -21.56 32.39
C SER A 309 39.52 -22.73 33.01
N GLU A 310 38.47 -23.21 32.35
CA GLU A 310 37.93 -24.54 32.64
C GLU A 310 38.95 -25.57 32.15
N VAL A 311 39.63 -26.21 33.10
CA VAL A 311 40.47 -27.36 32.87
C VAL A 311 39.53 -28.54 32.61
N GLU A 312 39.46 -29.00 31.36
CA GLU A 312 38.85 -30.31 31.05
C GLU A 312 39.67 -31.42 31.71
N GLU A 313 39.14 -32.00 32.79
CA GLU A 313 39.62 -33.29 33.31
C GLU A 313 39.23 -34.39 32.31
N VAL A 314 40.18 -34.78 31.46
CA VAL A 314 40.05 -35.94 30.58
C VAL A 314 40.17 -37.21 31.41
N SER A 315 39.03 -37.77 31.83
CA SER A 315 38.98 -39.11 32.42
C SER A 315 39.12 -40.17 31.33
N ALA A 316 40.30 -40.78 31.25
CA ALA A 316 40.61 -41.86 30.31
C ALA A 316 39.84 -43.13 30.69
N THR A 317 38.93 -43.57 29.83
CA THR A 317 38.28 -44.90 29.95
C THR A 317 39.08 -45.92 29.15
N SER A 318 39.66 -46.91 29.83
CA SER A 318 40.34 -48.05 29.23
C SER A 318 39.35 -49.14 28.80
N THR A 319 39.46 -49.59 27.56
CA THR A 319 38.71 -50.73 27.02
C THR A 319 39.33 -52.05 27.52
N PRO A 320 38.57 -53.00 28.11
CA PRO A 320 39.06 -54.35 28.30
C PRO A 320 38.78 -55.19 27.04
N ALA A 321 39.84 -55.81 26.51
CA ALA A 321 39.74 -56.83 25.48
C ALA A 321 39.18 -58.13 26.07
N THR A 322 38.17 -58.72 25.43
CA THR A 322 37.65 -60.04 25.76
C THR A 322 38.18 -61.08 24.78
N LYS A 323 38.93 -62.05 25.30
CA LYS A 323 38.75 -63.48 25.04
C LYS A 323 38.65 -64.17 26.39
#